data_AF-A0A839XTN1-F1
#
_entry.id   AF-A0A839XTN1-F1
#
_cell.length_a   1.000
_cell.length_b   1.000
_cell.length_c   1.000
_cell.angle_alpha   90.00
_cell.angle_beta   90.00
_cell.angle_gamma   90.00
#
_symmetry.space_group_name_H-M   'P 1'
#
loop_
_entity.id
_entity.type
_entity.pdbx_description
1 polymer ?
#
loop_
_entity_poly.entity_id
_entity_poly.type
_entity_poly.pdbx_seq_one_letter_code
_entity_poly.pdbx_strand_id
1 'polypeptide(L)'
;MTIRRIRTDDVDAVVDLVHALAEYEKAPDECHLTSEQLHIALFADKPALYGHVAEADGEVVGFALWFLNFSTWRGVHGIYLEDLFVRPEHRGSGLGKALLAALAAECVERGYARLEWWVLNWNPARVFYESLEAVAMDEWTVYRLTDAPLRKLADEAS
;
A
#
# COMPACT_ATOMS: atom_id res chain seq x y z
N MET A 1 9.14 14.91 12.50
CA MET A 1 8.88 13.79 11.58
C MET A 1 8.14 12.72 12.33
N THR A 2 6.93 12.36 11.90
CA THR A 2 6.03 11.47 12.66
C THR A 2 5.35 10.48 11.72
N ILE A 3 5.25 9.21 12.13
CA ILE A 3 4.41 8.21 11.45
C ILE A 3 3.14 8.02 12.29
N ARG A 4 1.98 8.12 11.65
CA ARG A 4 0.68 7.97 12.33
C ARG A 4 -0.37 7.40 11.38
N ARG A 5 -1.49 6.90 11.93
CA ARG A 5 -2.66 6.51 11.13
C ARG A 5 -3.21 7.69 10.33
N ILE A 6 -3.73 7.38 9.14
CA ILE A 6 -4.49 8.33 8.31
C ILE A 6 -5.73 8.78 9.10
N ARG A 7 -6.02 10.08 9.03
CA ARG A 7 -7.20 10.74 9.56
C ARG A 7 -8.03 11.30 8.41
N THR A 8 -9.26 11.70 8.69
CA THR A 8 -10.20 12.21 7.68
C THR A 8 -9.68 13.46 6.96
N ASP A 9 -8.90 14.30 7.66
CA ASP A 9 -8.27 15.51 7.12
C ASP A 9 -7.02 15.25 6.28
N ASP A 10 -6.48 14.03 6.27
CA ASP A 10 -5.35 13.65 5.41
C ASP A 10 -5.79 13.14 4.02
N VAL A 11 -7.10 12.87 3.82
CA VAL A 11 -7.60 12.13 2.64
C VAL A 11 -7.17 12.78 1.33
N ASP A 12 -7.38 14.09 1.19
CA ASP A 12 -7.01 14.80 -0.04
C ASP A 12 -5.50 14.74 -0.30
N ALA A 13 -4.69 14.93 0.74
CA ALA A 13 -3.23 14.85 0.63
C ALA A 13 -2.77 13.43 0.24
N VAL A 14 -3.44 12.38 0.73
CA VAL A 14 -3.12 10.99 0.36
C VAL A 14 -3.53 10.72 -1.08
N VAL A 15 -4.69 11.20 -1.54
CA VAL A 15 -5.10 11.08 -2.96
C VAL A 15 -4.07 11.74 -3.87
N ASP A 16 -3.63 12.97 -3.55
CA ASP A 16 -2.58 13.65 -4.32
C ASP A 16 -1.28 12.84 -4.40
N LEU A 17 -0.90 12.20 -3.28
CA LEU A 17 0.29 11.35 -3.24
C LEU A 17 0.12 10.04 -4.02
N VAL A 18 -1.08 9.45 -4.07
CA VAL A 18 -1.39 8.27 -4.91
C VAL A 18 -1.27 8.64 -6.39
N HIS A 19 -1.80 9.79 -6.81
CA HIS A 19 -1.61 10.28 -8.18
C HIS A 19 -0.14 10.54 -8.50
N ALA A 20 0.62 11.13 -7.57
CA ALA A 20 2.07 11.30 -7.74
C ALA A 20 2.85 9.97 -7.81
N LEU A 21 2.39 8.94 -7.09
CA LEU A 21 2.93 7.59 -7.20
C LEU A 21 2.65 7.02 -8.60
N ALA A 22 1.41 7.13 -9.10
CA ALA A 22 1.04 6.65 -10.43
C ALA A 22 1.84 7.32 -11.56
N GLU A 23 2.12 8.63 -11.43
CA GLU A 23 3.04 9.34 -12.32
C GLU A 23 4.45 8.75 -12.27
N TYR A 24 4.99 8.51 -11.06
CA TYR A 24 6.31 7.90 -10.88
C TYR A 24 6.37 6.48 -11.48
N GLU A 25 5.30 5.72 -11.35
CA GLU A 25 5.15 4.36 -11.88
C GLU A 25 4.86 4.30 -13.38
N LYS A 26 4.72 5.47 -14.03
CA LYS A 26 4.43 5.63 -15.47
C LYS A 26 3.07 5.08 -15.89
N ALA A 27 2.09 5.16 -14.99
CA ALA A 27 0.71 4.74 -15.22
C ALA A 27 -0.32 5.76 -14.68
N PRO A 28 -0.17 7.09 -14.90
CA PRO A 28 -1.10 8.08 -14.35
C PRO A 28 -2.53 7.89 -14.86
N ASP A 29 -2.71 7.45 -16.11
CA ASP A 29 -4.02 7.25 -16.72
C ASP A 29 -4.82 6.09 -16.08
N GLU A 30 -4.15 5.20 -15.33
CA GLU A 30 -4.79 4.09 -14.61
C GLU A 30 -5.24 4.51 -13.19
N CYS A 31 -4.80 5.67 -12.72
CA CYS A 31 -5.16 6.17 -11.39
C CYS A 31 -6.49 6.94 -11.44
N HIS A 32 -7.55 6.30 -10.96
CA HIS A 32 -8.89 6.88 -10.91
C HIS A 32 -9.38 7.21 -9.49
N LEU A 33 -8.50 7.11 -8.49
CA LEU A 33 -8.85 7.29 -7.09
C LEU A 33 -9.35 8.72 -6.81
N THR A 34 -10.51 8.82 -6.18
CA THR A 34 -11.07 10.08 -5.66
C THR A 34 -11.05 10.14 -4.14
N SER A 35 -11.12 11.34 -3.56
CA SER A 35 -11.21 11.55 -2.11
C SER A 35 -12.42 10.87 -1.49
N GLU A 36 -13.56 10.88 -2.16
CA GLU A 36 -14.78 10.19 -1.69
C GLU A 36 -14.56 8.67 -1.61
N GLN A 37 -13.96 8.07 -2.65
CA GLN A 37 -13.66 6.65 -2.67
C GLN A 37 -12.67 6.26 -1.56
N LEU A 38 -11.58 7.02 -1.41
CA LEU A 38 -10.58 6.76 -0.37
C LEU A 38 -11.16 6.94 1.04
N HIS A 39 -11.96 7.99 1.26
CA HIS A 39 -12.63 8.21 2.54
C HIS A 39 -13.53 7.04 2.91
N ILE A 40 -14.36 6.56 1.98
CA ILE A 40 -15.25 5.40 2.23
C ILE A 40 -14.42 4.16 2.56
N ALA A 41 -13.35 3.89 1.79
CA ALA A 41 -12.51 2.72 1.99
C ALA A 41 -11.81 2.68 3.36
N LEU A 42 -11.35 3.84 3.86
CA LEU A 42 -10.64 3.99 5.13
C LEU A 42 -11.54 4.11 6.36
N PHE A 43 -12.74 4.67 6.22
CA PHE A 43 -13.56 5.10 7.37
C PHE A 43 -14.98 4.53 7.42
N ALA A 44 -15.31 3.55 6.58
CA ALA A 44 -16.55 2.78 6.75
C ALA A 44 -16.58 2.04 8.10
N ASP A 45 -17.77 1.64 8.57
CA ASP A 45 -17.95 0.85 9.82
C ASP A 45 -17.10 -0.44 9.84
N LYS A 46 -16.90 -1.03 8.66
CA LYS A 46 -16.00 -2.16 8.42
C LYS A 46 -15.03 -1.80 7.30
N PRO A 47 -13.92 -1.10 7.62
CA PRO A 47 -13.00 -0.64 6.60
C PRO A 47 -12.30 -1.84 5.94
N ALA A 48 -12.17 -1.77 4.62
CA ALA A 48 -11.43 -2.76 3.83
C ALA A 48 -9.99 -2.31 3.55
N LEU A 49 -9.71 -1.02 3.75
CA LEU A 49 -8.41 -0.39 3.54
C LEU A 49 -7.99 0.32 4.83
N TYR A 50 -6.69 0.32 5.07
CA TYR A 50 -6.06 0.98 6.21
C TYR A 50 -4.85 1.76 5.71
N GLY A 51 -4.35 2.70 6.50
CA GLY A 51 -3.09 3.35 6.15
C GLY A 51 -2.42 4.17 7.23
N HIS A 52 -1.21 4.58 6.91
CA HIS A 52 -0.38 5.49 7.70
C HIS A 52 0.11 6.65 6.82
N VAL A 53 0.32 7.81 7.42
CA VAL A 53 1.02 8.95 6.81
C VAL A 53 2.37 9.16 7.47
N ALA A 54 3.29 9.68 6.68
CA ALA A 54 4.54 10.28 7.10
C ALA A 54 4.39 11.81 7.08
N GLU A 55 4.54 12.43 8.25
CA GLU A 55 4.44 13.88 8.42
C GLU A 55 5.82 14.49 8.64
N ALA A 56 6.15 15.55 7.88
CA ALA A 56 7.34 16.37 8.04
C ALA A 56 6.92 17.84 8.02
N ASP A 57 7.41 18.62 8.98
CA ASP A 57 7.11 20.07 9.11
C ASP A 57 5.62 20.43 9.08
N GLY A 58 4.77 19.53 9.60
CA GLY A 58 3.31 19.70 9.65
C GLY A 58 2.58 19.28 8.38
N GLU A 59 3.29 18.80 7.36
CA GLU A 59 2.73 18.37 6.09
C GLU A 59 2.83 16.85 5.89
N VAL A 60 1.81 16.28 5.26
CA VAL A 60 1.83 14.87 4.82
C VAL A 60 2.68 14.76 3.56
N VAL A 61 3.84 14.11 3.70
CA VAL A 61 4.86 14.00 2.63
C VAL A 61 5.06 12.57 2.13
N GLY A 62 4.37 11.61 2.73
CA GLY A 62 4.38 10.22 2.33
C GLY A 62 3.25 9.43 2.98
N PHE A 63 3.00 8.24 2.47
CA PHE A 63 1.93 7.39 2.95
C PHE A 63 2.22 5.91 2.72
N ALA A 64 1.48 5.06 3.42
CA ALA A 64 1.35 3.63 3.16
C ALA A 64 -0.12 3.22 3.24
N LEU A 65 -0.68 2.67 2.16
CA LEU A 65 -2.03 2.08 2.11
C LEU A 65 -1.92 0.56 2.09
N TRP A 66 -2.73 -0.11 2.90
CA TRP A 66 -2.63 -1.55 3.10
C TRP A 66 -3.94 -2.19 3.53
N PHE A 67 -4.04 -3.49 3.34
CA PHE A 67 -5.18 -4.30 3.78
C PHE A 67 -4.71 -5.65 4.34
N LEU A 68 -5.63 -6.44 4.89
CA LEU A 68 -5.31 -7.76 5.43
C LEU A 68 -5.38 -8.81 4.33
N ASN A 69 -4.33 -9.63 4.23
CA ASN A 69 -4.41 -10.93 3.56
C ASN A 69 -4.47 -12.05 4.60
N PHE A 70 -4.70 -13.30 4.16
CA PHE A 70 -4.70 -14.46 5.04
C PHE A 70 -3.82 -15.55 4.45
N SER A 71 -2.87 -16.04 5.24
CA SER A 71 -2.05 -17.18 4.83
C SER A 71 -2.69 -18.47 5.32
N THR A 72 -3.21 -19.29 4.41
CA THR A 72 -3.74 -20.61 4.75
C THR A 72 -2.65 -21.56 5.28
N TRP A 73 -1.38 -21.32 4.93
CA TRP A 73 -0.25 -22.12 5.39
C TRP A 73 0.26 -21.69 6.78
N ARG A 74 0.09 -20.41 7.15
CA ARG A 74 0.42 -19.91 8.49
C ARG A 74 -0.78 -19.92 9.44
N GLY A 75 -2.00 -20.02 8.92
CA GLY A 75 -3.25 -20.02 9.69
C GLY A 75 -3.60 -18.68 10.32
N VAL A 76 -2.97 -17.58 9.88
CA VAL A 76 -3.16 -16.24 10.43
C VAL A 76 -3.14 -15.17 9.33
N HIS A 77 -3.62 -13.99 9.68
CA HIS A 77 -3.55 -12.81 8.82
C HIS A 77 -2.11 -12.34 8.57
N GLY A 78 -1.96 -11.57 7.50
CA GLY A 78 -0.81 -10.74 7.17
C GLY A 78 -1.27 -9.36 6.74
N ILE A 79 -0.34 -8.44 6.57
CA ILE A 79 -0.57 -7.18 5.87
C ILE A 79 -0.11 -7.34 4.43
N TYR A 80 -0.99 -6.97 3.50
CA TYR A 80 -0.62 -6.67 2.13
C TYR A 80 -0.53 -5.14 1.98
N LEU A 81 0.67 -4.65 1.73
CA LEU A 81 0.96 -3.25 1.46
C LEU A 81 0.69 -3.00 -0.04
N GLU A 82 -0.36 -2.24 -0.31
CA GLU A 82 -0.77 -1.87 -1.67
C GLU A 82 0.18 -0.83 -2.23
N ASP A 83 0.27 0.31 -1.54
CA ASP A 83 1.06 1.46 -1.99
C ASP A 83 1.95 1.99 -0.87
N LEU A 84 3.20 2.30 -1.21
CA LEU A 84 4.16 3.01 -0.37
C LEU A 84 4.83 4.12 -1.18
N PHE A 85 4.64 5.36 -0.75
CA PHE A 85 5.26 6.49 -1.42
C PHE A 85 5.73 7.57 -0.44
N VAL A 86 6.85 8.19 -0.77
CA VAL A 86 7.38 9.39 -0.13
C VAL A 86 7.79 10.34 -1.25
N ARG A 87 7.37 11.61 -1.13
CA ARG A 87 7.70 12.67 -2.08
C ARG A 87 9.21 12.67 -2.38
N PRO A 88 9.63 12.87 -3.65
CA PRO A 88 11.04 12.81 -4.04
C PRO A 88 11.98 13.67 -3.18
N GLU A 89 11.51 14.85 -2.77
CA GLU A 89 12.26 15.84 -1.98
C GLU A 89 12.58 15.34 -0.55
N HIS A 90 11.80 14.37 -0.06
CA HIS A 90 11.97 13.76 1.26
C HIS A 90 12.59 12.35 1.19
N ARG A 91 13.07 11.90 0.02
CA ARG A 91 13.76 10.59 -0.08
C ARG A 91 15.12 10.64 0.60
N GLY A 92 15.58 9.49 1.10
CA GLY A 92 16.81 9.40 1.90
C GLY A 92 16.68 9.86 3.36
N SER A 93 15.53 10.43 3.76
CA SER A 93 15.25 10.84 5.15
C SER A 93 14.96 9.69 6.12
N GLY A 94 14.78 8.46 5.61
CA GLY A 94 14.36 7.30 6.40
C GLY A 94 12.84 7.14 6.54
N LEU A 95 12.02 8.03 5.98
CA LEU A 95 10.55 7.97 6.06
C LEU A 95 9.94 6.67 5.51
N GLY A 96 10.42 6.18 4.36
CA GLY A 96 9.94 4.92 3.79
C GLY A 96 10.20 3.72 4.70
N LYS A 97 11.38 3.70 5.36
CA LYS A 97 11.70 2.68 6.36
C LYS A 97 10.82 2.82 7.61
N ALA A 98 10.55 4.04 8.05
CA ALA A 98 9.68 4.30 9.20
C ALA A 98 8.23 3.86 8.96
N LEU A 99 7.70 4.08 7.74
CA LEU A 99 6.38 3.57 7.33
C LEU A 99 6.34 2.04 7.35
N LEU A 100 7.32 1.37 6.72
CA LEU A 100 7.42 -0.10 6.76
C LEU A 100 7.55 -0.64 8.19
N ALA A 101 8.36 0.01 9.03
CA ALA A 101 8.51 -0.37 10.42
C ALA A 101 7.20 -0.26 11.22
N ALA A 102 6.38 0.76 10.95
CA ALA A 102 5.06 0.89 11.57
C ALA A 102 4.11 -0.24 11.16
N LEU A 103 4.12 -0.65 9.88
CA LEU A 103 3.34 -1.81 9.42
C LEU A 103 3.85 -3.12 10.02
N ALA A 104 5.17 -3.31 10.12
CA ALA A 104 5.76 -4.47 10.78
C ALA A 104 5.39 -4.54 12.27
N ALA A 105 5.36 -3.40 12.96
CA ALA A 105 4.92 -3.31 14.36
C ALA A 105 3.44 -3.73 14.49
N GLU A 106 2.56 -3.27 13.58
CA GLU A 106 1.16 -3.70 13.53
C GLU A 106 1.06 -5.23 13.34
N CYS A 107 1.87 -5.80 12.46
CA CYS A 107 1.91 -7.25 12.28
C CYS A 107 2.28 -7.97 13.58
N VAL A 108 3.36 -7.55 14.24
CA VAL A 108 3.84 -8.17 15.48
C VAL A 108 2.80 -8.04 16.60
N GLU A 109 2.22 -6.86 16.79
CA GLU A 109 1.21 -6.60 17.84
C GLU A 109 -0.04 -7.46 17.66
N ARG A 110 -0.49 -7.64 16.41
CA ARG A 110 -1.70 -8.38 16.07
C ARG A 110 -1.48 -9.89 15.90
N GLY A 111 -0.22 -10.36 15.97
CA GLY A 111 0.13 -11.75 15.69
C GLY A 111 -0.01 -12.12 14.21
N TYR A 112 0.10 -11.15 13.30
CA TYR A 112 0.15 -11.38 11.87
C TYR A 112 1.53 -11.88 11.45
N ALA A 113 1.55 -12.85 10.54
CA ALA A 113 2.80 -13.57 10.22
C ALA A 113 3.60 -12.97 9.07
N ARG A 114 3.02 -12.06 8.26
CA ARG A 114 3.65 -11.56 7.04
C ARG A 114 3.30 -10.09 6.76
N LEU A 115 4.26 -9.39 6.17
CA LEU A 115 4.09 -8.12 5.48
C LEU A 115 4.60 -8.31 4.05
N GLU A 116 3.73 -8.14 3.06
CA GLU A 116 4.04 -8.44 1.66
C GLU A 116 3.57 -7.27 0.77
N TRP A 117 4.27 -7.03 -0.34
CA TRP A 117 3.94 -5.99 -1.32
C TRP A 117 4.47 -6.37 -2.69
N TRP A 118 4.02 -5.67 -3.72
CA TRP A 118 4.61 -5.74 -5.06
C TRP A 118 5.56 -4.59 -5.30
N VAL A 119 6.49 -4.82 -6.23
CA VAL A 119 7.42 -3.81 -6.71
C VAL A 119 7.62 -4.02 -8.20
N LEU A 120 7.50 -2.95 -8.98
CA LEU A 120 7.75 -3.02 -10.42
C LEU A 120 9.17 -3.50 -10.70
N ASN A 121 9.34 -4.39 -11.69
CA ASN A 121 10.63 -5.02 -11.99
C ASN A 121 11.74 -4.02 -12.30
N TRP A 122 11.43 -2.84 -12.82
CA TRP A 122 12.43 -1.81 -13.11
C TRP A 122 12.76 -0.93 -11.90
N ASN A 123 11.94 -0.96 -10.84
CA ASN A 123 12.03 -0.01 -9.74
C ASN A 123 13.28 -0.31 -8.87
N PRO A 124 14.17 0.69 -8.66
CA PRO A 124 15.38 0.51 -7.86
C PRO A 124 15.10 0.30 -6.37
N ALA A 125 13.88 0.54 -5.89
CA ALA A 125 13.47 0.30 -4.50
C ALA A 125 13.68 -1.16 -4.05
N ARG A 126 13.83 -2.12 -4.97
CA ARG A 126 14.16 -3.52 -4.66
C ARG A 126 15.42 -3.66 -3.78
N VAL A 127 16.47 -2.90 -4.07
CA VAL A 127 17.71 -2.90 -3.25
C VAL A 127 17.43 -2.44 -1.82
N PHE A 128 16.54 -1.46 -1.66
CA PHE A 128 16.11 -1.01 -0.34
C PHE A 128 15.32 -2.10 0.39
N TYR A 129 14.40 -2.79 -0.29
CA TYR A 129 13.64 -3.89 0.32
C TYR A 129 14.53 -5.08 0.70
N GLU A 130 15.47 -5.47 -0.16
CA GLU A 130 16.46 -6.51 0.13
C GLU A 130 17.35 -6.14 1.33
N SER A 131 17.68 -4.86 1.51
CA SER A 131 18.41 -4.38 2.68
C SER A 131 17.64 -4.53 4.00
N LEU A 132 16.33 -4.73 3.93
CA LEU A 132 15.44 -5.05 5.07
C LEU A 132 15.23 -6.56 5.23
N GLU A 133 16.00 -7.39 4.52
CA GLU A 133 15.86 -8.85 4.46
C GLU A 133 14.53 -9.32 3.86
N ALA A 134 13.81 -8.45 3.14
CA ALA A 134 12.66 -8.87 2.34
C ALA A 134 13.15 -9.77 1.19
N VAL A 135 12.46 -10.89 0.99
CA VAL A 135 12.79 -11.88 -0.05
C VAL A 135 11.79 -11.77 -1.19
N ALA A 136 12.28 -11.70 -2.42
CA ALA A 136 11.43 -11.74 -3.61
C ALA A 136 10.78 -13.14 -3.76
N MET A 137 9.47 -13.18 -3.99
CA MET A 137 8.73 -14.42 -4.25
C MET A 137 8.69 -14.70 -5.76
N ASP A 138 9.83 -15.02 -6.36
CA ASP A 138 10.03 -15.13 -7.81
C ASP A 138 9.50 -16.43 -8.45
N GLU A 139 9.11 -17.41 -7.64
CA GLU A 139 8.42 -18.63 -8.09
C GLU A 139 6.91 -18.43 -8.34
N TRP A 140 6.36 -17.25 -8.02
CA TRP A 140 4.93 -16.96 -8.12
C TRP A 140 4.63 -15.90 -9.16
N THR A 141 3.73 -16.22 -10.09
CA THR A 141 3.27 -15.28 -11.12
C THR A 141 1.90 -14.73 -10.76
N VAL A 142 1.77 -13.40 -10.76
CA VAL A 142 0.49 -12.73 -10.60
C VAL A 142 -0.35 -12.91 -11.86
N TYR A 143 -1.53 -13.50 -11.71
CA TYR A 143 -2.59 -13.47 -12.72
C TYR A 143 -3.64 -12.46 -12.30
N ARG A 144 -4.07 -11.62 -13.24
CA ARG A 144 -5.08 -10.58 -13.00
C ARG A 144 -6.17 -10.69 -14.06
N LEU A 145 -7.42 -10.67 -13.61
CA LEU A 145 -8.62 -10.65 -14.45
C LEU A 145 -9.38 -9.36 -14.15
N THR A 146 -9.44 -8.44 -15.12
CA THR A 146 -10.16 -7.15 -15.00
C THR A 146 -11.18 -6.98 -16.12
N ASP A 147 -11.99 -5.92 -16.03
CA ASP A 147 -12.83 -5.40 -17.10
C ASP A 147 -13.77 -6.44 -17.74
N ALA A 148 -13.83 -6.50 -19.07
CA ALA A 148 -14.74 -7.38 -19.80
C ALA A 148 -14.50 -8.88 -19.50
N PRO A 149 -13.26 -9.40 -19.48
CA PRO A 149 -12.99 -10.78 -19.06
C PRO A 149 -13.51 -11.12 -17.65
N LEU A 150 -13.37 -10.21 -16.68
CA LEU A 150 -13.89 -10.41 -15.32
C LEU A 150 -15.41 -10.54 -15.31
N ARG A 151 -16.10 -9.61 -15.99
CA ARG A 151 -17.57 -9.63 -16.10
C ARG A 151 -18.06 -10.90 -16.78
N LYS A 152 -17.40 -11.31 -17.86
CA LYS A 152 -17.74 -12.54 -18.60
C LYS A 152 -17.65 -13.79 -17.72
N LEU A 153 -16.59 -13.93 -16.92
CA LEU A 153 -16.46 -15.08 -16.02
C LEU A 153 -17.53 -15.07 -14.92
N ALA A 154 -17.91 -13.89 -14.42
CA ALA A 154 -18.96 -13.76 -13.41
C ALA A 154 -20.32 -14.28 -13.91
N ASP A 155 -20.63 -14.13 -15.21
CA ASP A 155 -21.87 -14.63 -15.80
C ASP A 155 -21.97 -16.16 -15.78
N GLU A 156 -20.86 -16.89 -15.70
CA GLU A 156 -20.84 -18.37 -15.62
C GLU A 156 -21.25 -18.91 -14.24
N ALA A 157 -21.29 -18.06 -13.21
CA ALA A 157 -21.73 -18.44 -11.86
C ALA A 157 -23.25 -18.37 -11.66
N SER A 158 -23.99 -17.88 -12.67
CA SER A 158 -25.45 -17.70 -12.65
C SER A 158 -26.23 -18.92 -13.15
#